data_AF-A0A0Q7CVE9-F1
#
_entry.id   AF-A0A0Q7CVE9-F1
#
_cell.length_a   1.000
_cell.length_b   1.000
_cell.length_c   1.000
_cell.angle_alpha   90.00
_cell.angle_beta   90.00
_cell.angle_gamma   90.00
#
_symmetry.space_group_name_H-M   'P 1'
#
loop_
_entity.id
_entity.type
_entity.pdbx_description
1 polymer ?
#
loop_
_entity_poly.entity_id
_entity_poly.type
_entity_poly.pdbx_seq_one_letter_code
_entity_poly.pdbx_strand_id
1 'polypeptide(L)' 'MTTLITEEQRAQLLANGRRSIEGDGFDPHPVVKLFTPNAGATWLLTEIDPDDQDRAFGLCGAPHKPNYVKHTVM' A
#
# COMPACT_ATOMS: atom_id res chain seq x y z
N MET A 1 18.94 -8.23 9.14
CA MET A 1 17.64 -7.93 8.53
C MET A 1 17.06 -6.77 9.31
N THR A 2 16.85 -5.62 8.68
CA THR A 2 16.25 -4.45 9.34
C THR A 2 14.74 -4.57 9.23
N THR A 3 14.04 -4.57 10.36
CA THR A 3 12.57 -4.61 10.37
C THR A 3 12.04 -3.24 9.92
N LEU A 4 11.23 -3.22 8.85
CA LEU A 4 10.70 -1.98 8.25
C LEU A 4 9.40 -1.48 8.89
N ILE A 5 8.72 -2.34 9.63
CA ILE A 5 7.46 -2.05 10.34
C ILE A 5 7.53 -2.61 11.77
N THR A 6 6.92 -1.94 12.73
CA THR A 6 6.84 -2.44 14.12
C THR A 6 5.83 -3.59 14.23
N GLU A 7 5.93 -4.38 15.30
CA GLU A 7 4.94 -5.44 15.56
C GLU A 7 3.53 -4.86 15.76
N GLU A 8 3.41 -3.68 16.37
CA GLU A 8 2.13 -2.98 16.53
C GLU A 8 1.53 -2.58 15.18
N GLN A 9 2.35 -2.01 14.28
CA GLN A 9 1.93 -1.67 12.93
C GLN A 9 1.51 -2.93 12.15
N ARG A 10 2.26 -4.03 12.29
CA ARG A 10 1.95 -5.32 11.67
C ARG A 10 0.62 -5.89 12.18
N ALA A 11 0.40 -5.86 13.48
CA ALA A 11 -0.85 -6.32 14.09
C ALA A 11 -2.05 -5.49 13.60
N GLN A 12 -1.90 -4.17 13.47
CA GLN A 12 -2.93 -3.29 12.92
C GLN A 12 -3.21 -3.57 11.44
N LEU A 13 -2.17 -3.75 10.62
CA LEU A 13 -2.31 -4.09 9.19
C LEU A 13 -3.03 -5.43 8.99
N LEU A 14 -2.73 -6.44 9.81
CA LEU A 14 -3.44 -7.74 9.78
C LEU A 14 -4.90 -7.64 10.24
N ALA A 15 -5.17 -6.78 11.23
CA ALA A 15 -6.54 -6.52 11.67
C ALA A 15 -7.36 -5.85 10.56
N ASN A 16 -6.75 -4.92 9.82
CA ASN A 16 -7.38 -4.31 8.65
C ASN A 16 -7.66 -5.36 7.56
N GLY A 17 -6.67 -6.20 7.22
CA GLY A 17 -6.85 -7.24 6.19
C GLY A 17 -7.99 -8.22 6.50
N ARG A 18 -8.15 -8.63 7.76
CA ARG A 18 -9.31 -9.45 8.17
C ARG A 18 -10.64 -8.74 7.92
N ARG A 19 -10.73 -7.44 8.26
CA ARG A 19 -11.97 -6.66 8.06
C ARG A 19 -12.29 -6.42 6.59
N SER A 20 -11.28 -6.27 5.73
CA SER A 20 -11.45 -6.13 4.28
C SER A 20 -12.04 -7.37 3.63
N ILE A 21 -11.75 -8.57 4.15
CA ILE A 21 -12.35 -9.82 3.67
C ILE A 21 -13.82 -9.94 4.11
N GLU A 22 -14.15 -9.44 5.31
CA GLU A 22 -15.48 -9.58 5.91
C GLU A 22 -16.52 -8.60 5.36
N GLY A 23 -16.13 -7.46 4.79
CA GLY A 23 -17.05 -6.39 4.43
C GLY A 23 -16.72 -5.65 3.13
N ASP A 24 -17.72 -5.54 2.26
CA ASP A 24 -17.65 -4.66 1.09
C ASP A 24 -17.54 -3.20 1.53
N GLY A 25 -16.46 -2.53 1.11
CA GLY A 25 -16.27 -1.08 1.27
C GLY A 25 -15.53 -0.63 2.53
N PHE A 26 -14.81 -1.52 3.22
CA PHE A 26 -13.87 -1.10 4.27
C PHE A 26 -12.67 -0.35 3.67
N ASP A 27 -12.48 0.92 4.07
CA ASP A 27 -11.42 1.82 3.58
C ASP A 27 -10.56 2.35 4.75
N PRO A 28 -9.57 1.56 5.22
CA PRO A 28 -8.75 1.93 6.37
C PRO A 28 -7.74 3.03 6.06
N HIS A 29 -7.48 3.91 7.03
CA HIS A 29 -6.39 4.88 6.94
C HIS A 29 -5.01 4.18 6.87
N PRO A 30 -4.03 4.77 6.15
CA PRO A 30 -2.67 4.23 6.09
C PRO A 30 -2.02 4.10 7.47
N VAL A 31 -1.43 2.93 7.72
CA VAL A 31 -0.70 2.60 8.97
C VAL A 31 0.79 2.88 8.83
N VAL A 32 1.36 2.67 7.63
CA VAL A 32 2.79 2.82 7.36
C VAL A 32 3.01 3.60 6.08
N LYS A 33 3.99 4.52 6.09
CA LYS A 33 4.51 5.19 4.91
C LYS A 33 5.94 4.71 4.63
N LEU A 34 6.14 4.01 3.52
CA LEU A 34 7.45 3.57 3.05
C LEU A 34 7.92 4.41 1.86
N PHE A 35 9.22 4.61 1.75
CA PHE A 35 9.84 5.27 0.62
C PHE A 35 10.76 4.29 -0.09
N THR A 36 10.69 4.26 -1.42
CA THR A 36 11.64 3.52 -2.26
C THR A 36 12.56 4.54 -2.93
N PRO A 37 13.74 4.86 -2.35
CA PRO A 37 14.54 6.02 -2.78
C PRO A 37 15.01 5.92 -4.23
N ASN A 38 15.34 4.72 -4.69
CA ASN A 38 15.83 4.46 -6.05
C ASN A 38 14.76 4.66 -7.14
N ALA A 39 13.48 4.55 -6.79
CA ALA A 39 12.35 4.75 -7.69
C ALA A 39 11.65 6.10 -7.45
N GLY A 40 12.01 6.82 -6.39
CA GLY A 40 11.30 8.01 -5.93
C GLY A 40 9.85 7.72 -5.50
N ALA A 41 9.50 6.45 -5.26
CA ALA A 41 8.14 6.03 -4.96
C ALA A 41 7.81 6.14 -3.46
N THR A 42 6.56 6.45 -3.16
CA THR A 42 5.99 6.43 -1.82
C THR A 42 4.87 5.39 -1.76
N TRP A 43 4.91 4.52 -0.75
CA TRP A 43 3.89 3.51 -0.49
C TRP A 43 3.18 3.82 0.83
N LEU A 44 1.86 3.82 0.81
CA LEU A 44 0.99 4.01 1.98
C LEU A 44 0.27 2.70 2.25
N LEU A 45 0.81 1.88 3.14
CA LEU A 45 0.26 0.56 3.45
C LEU A 45 -0.93 0.70 4.38
N THR A 46 -2.01 0.02 4.03
CA THR A 46 -3.28 0.03 4.76
C THR A 46 -3.59 -1.31 5.40
N GLU A 47 -3.14 -2.41 4.82
CA GLU A 47 -3.45 -3.77 5.27
C GLU A 47 -2.44 -4.81 4.80
N ILE A 48 -2.39 -5.93 5.52
CA ILE A 48 -1.66 -7.16 5.14
C ILE A 48 -2.69 -8.27 5.01
N ASP A 49 -2.54 -9.08 3.97
CA ASP A 49 -3.37 -10.27 3.77
C ASP A 49 -3.15 -11.26 4.93
N PRO A 50 -4.21 -11.64 5.67
CA PRO A 50 -4.08 -12.59 6.76
C PRO A 50 -3.70 -14.01 6.30
N ASP A 51 -4.07 -14.39 5.07
CA ASP A 51 -3.79 -15.70 4.47
C ASP A 51 -2.39 -15.75 3.80
N ASP A 52 -1.87 -14.60 3.38
CA ASP A 52 -0.51 -14.43 2.82
C ASP A 52 0.18 -13.19 3.40
N GLN A 53 0.87 -13.35 4.53
CA GLN A 53 1.41 -12.21 5.28
C GLN A 53 2.62 -11.53 4.61
N ASP A 54 3.10 -12.05 3.47
CA ASP A 54 4.08 -11.39 2.61
C ASP A 54 3.40 -10.47 1.58
N ARG A 55 2.06 -10.50 1.48
CA ARG A 55 1.24 -9.64 0.64
C ARG A 55 0.63 -8.50 1.44
N ALA A 56 0.88 -7.26 1.00
CA ALA A 56 0.31 -6.05 1.57
C ALA A 56 -0.40 -5.22 0.51
N PHE A 57 -1.43 -4.47 0.93
CA PHE A 57 -2.17 -3.55 0.08
C PHE A 57 -2.04 -2.11 0.56
N GLY A 58 -2.29 -1.17 -0.35
CA GLY A 58 -2.14 0.25 -0.09
C GLY A 58 -2.02 1.08 -1.36
N LEU A 59 -1.80 2.39 -1.18
CA LEU A 59 -1.62 3.32 -2.29
C LEU A 59 -0.13 3.46 -2.64
N CYS A 60 0.16 3.59 -3.93
CA CYS A 60 1.49 3.89 -4.44
C CYS A 60 1.48 5.19 -5.24
N GLY A 61 2.41 6.09 -4.92
CA GLY A 61 2.71 7.28 -5.70
C GLY A 61 4.12 7.22 -6.24
N ALA A 62 4.27 7.22 -7.56
CA ALA A 62 5.56 7.38 -8.24
C ALA A 62 5.61 8.74 -8.95
N PRO A 63 6.78 9.38 -9.05
CA PRO A 63 6.94 10.60 -9.83
C PRO A 63 6.62 10.31 -11.29
N HIS A 64 5.64 11.03 -11.83
CA HIS A 64 5.27 11.00 -13.24
C HIS A 64 6.49 11.43 -14.08
N LYS A 65 6.93 10.62 -15.06
CA LYS A 65 7.74 11.11 -16.18
C LYS A 65 6.83 12.01 -17.01
N PRO A 66 7.09 13.32 -17.13
CA PRO A 66 6.24 14.22 -17.88
C PRO A 66 6.52 14.03 -19.37
N ASN A 67 5.91 13.03 -20.00
CA ASN A 67 5.76 12.98 -21.44
C ASN A 67 4.29 12.71 -21.74
N TYR A 68 3.56 13.82 -21.81
CA TYR A 68 2.34 13.96 -22.59
C TYR A 68 2.49 13.20 -23.91
N VAL A 69 1.75 12.09 -24.09
CA VAL A 69 1.42 11.61 -25.43
C VAL A 69 -0.02 12.01 -25.67
N LYS A 70 -0.20 13.20 -26.25
CA LYS A 70 -1.40 13.45 -27.06
C LYS A 70 -1.38 12.43 -28.18
N HIS A 71 -2.30 11.48 -28.18
CA HIS A 71 -2.89 10.97 -29.40
C HIS A 71 -4.32 10.51 -29.11
N THR A 72 -5.27 11.37 -29.51
CA THR A 72 -6.64 11.10 -29.95
C THR A 72 -6.80 9.72 -30.57
N VAL A 73 -7.91 9.00 -30.33
CA VAL A 73 -8.97 8.68 -31.33
C VAL A 73 -10.24 8.16 -30.62
N MET A 74 -11.36 8.87 -30.86
CA MET A 74 -12.80 8.58 -30.69
C MET A 74 -13.33 8.14 -29.32
#